data_AF-A0A6A6XVR3-F1
#
_entry.id   AF-A0A6A6XVR3-F1
#
_cell.length_a   1.000
_cell.length_b   1.000
_cell.length_c   1.000
_cell.angle_alpha   90.00
_cell.angle_beta   90.00
_cell.angle_gamma   90.00
#
_symmetry.space_group_name_H-M   'P 1'
#
loop_
_entity.id
_entity.type
_entity.pdbx_description
1 polymer ?
#
loop_
_entity_poly.entity_id
_entity_poly.type
_entity_poly.pdbx_seq_one_letter_code
_entity_poly.pdbx_strand_id
1 'polypeptide(L)'
;ASGTTGGGDTSFRRTFNRDEYLEKAKESDRKRREEGEARAAATAAGKKYFRRAETPPDAKDTSHRTSRVDVSSRVGTSQLVGAGATVGRRGKGAGFYCEACDETYRDSSSLLDHYISKRHLSALGETGKVAVADVSMVRDRLRWLCRLRREQRKDVVVNLDARLEMSRANEEKEREEKRQKRNAKRRKTPGGVGIPTVKIENDGII
;
A
#
# COMPACT_ATOMS: atom_id res chain seq x y z
N ALA A 1 51.10 -34.77 -2.75
CA ALA A 1 50.87 -35.07 -1.32
C ALA A 1 49.80 -34.12 -0.79
N SER A 2 48.94 -34.66 0.09
CA SER A 2 47.91 -34.00 0.91
C SER A 2 46.80 -33.22 0.19
N GLY A 3 45.84 -33.98 -0.32
CA GLY A 3 44.45 -33.52 -0.39
C GLY A 3 43.87 -33.50 1.02
N THR A 4 43.39 -32.34 1.44
CA THR A 4 42.66 -32.18 2.71
C THR A 4 41.17 -32.36 2.43
N THR A 5 40.72 -33.60 2.53
CA THR A 5 39.31 -33.96 2.68
C THR A 5 38.92 -33.81 4.15
N GLY A 6 38.11 -32.81 4.50
CA GLY A 6 37.57 -32.69 5.85
C GLY A 6 36.94 -31.34 6.17
N GLY A 7 35.61 -31.26 6.11
CA GLY A 7 34.83 -30.12 6.57
C GLY A 7 33.42 -30.14 5.99
N GLY A 8 32.49 -30.80 6.68
CA GLY A 8 31.10 -30.96 6.26
C GLY A 8 30.39 -29.63 5.98
N ASP A 9 29.59 -29.67 4.93
CA ASP A 9 28.45 -28.81 4.57
C ASP A 9 28.53 -27.32 4.98
N THR A 10 29.45 -26.59 4.37
CA THR A 10 29.46 -25.12 4.40
C THR A 10 28.63 -24.50 3.27
N SER A 11 27.77 -25.29 2.60
CA SER A 11 26.92 -24.83 1.48
C SER A 11 25.86 -23.79 1.88
N PHE A 12 25.60 -23.64 3.18
CA PHE A 12 24.73 -22.59 3.73
C PHE A 12 25.37 -21.18 3.76
N ARG A 13 26.68 -21.06 3.52
CA ARG A 13 27.39 -19.77 3.51
C ARG A 13 27.26 -19.12 2.14
N ARG A 14 26.87 -17.84 2.11
CA ARG A 14 26.75 -17.05 0.88
C ARG A 14 28.11 -16.99 0.15
N THR A 15 28.25 -17.76 -0.92
CA THR A 15 29.41 -17.73 -1.80
C THR A 15 29.30 -16.55 -2.75
N PHE A 16 30.24 -15.61 -2.66
CA PHE A 16 30.32 -14.48 -3.59
C PHE A 16 30.99 -14.93 -4.89
N ASN A 17 30.20 -15.16 -5.95
CA ASN A 17 30.73 -15.46 -7.29
C ASN A 17 31.31 -14.22 -7.94
N ARG A 18 32.64 -14.15 -8.07
CA ARG A 18 33.34 -12.96 -8.56
C ARG A 18 32.84 -12.49 -9.94
N ASP A 19 32.56 -13.42 -10.85
CA ASP A 19 32.09 -13.10 -12.20
C ASP A 19 30.69 -12.48 -12.20
N GLU A 20 29.75 -13.04 -11.41
CA GLU A 20 28.40 -12.50 -11.25
C GLU A 20 28.43 -11.06 -10.70
N TYR A 21 29.29 -10.81 -9.72
CA TYR A 21 29.45 -9.46 -9.15
C TYR A 21 30.12 -8.49 -10.13
N LEU A 22 31.04 -8.95 -10.97
CA LEU A 22 31.64 -8.14 -12.04
C LEU A 22 30.61 -7.79 -13.12
N GLU A 23 29.76 -8.74 -13.52
CA GLU A 23 28.66 -8.48 -14.45
C GLU A 23 27.65 -7.51 -13.87
N LYS A 24 27.27 -7.70 -12.61
CA LYS A 24 26.36 -6.80 -11.89
C LYS A 24 26.92 -5.39 -11.74
N ALA A 25 28.24 -5.27 -11.52
CA ALA A 25 28.92 -3.97 -11.48
C ALA A 25 28.88 -3.28 -12.85
N LYS A 26 29.23 -4.00 -13.93
CA LYS A 26 29.17 -3.49 -15.31
C LYS A 26 27.74 -3.06 -15.68
N GLU A 27 26.74 -3.85 -15.29
CA GLU A 27 25.33 -3.51 -15.52
C GLU A 27 24.91 -2.25 -14.75
N SER A 28 25.33 -2.13 -13.50
CA SER A 28 25.05 -0.96 -12.65
C SER A 28 25.72 0.30 -13.20
N ASP A 29 26.96 0.19 -13.68
CA ASP A 29 27.70 1.29 -14.30
C ASP A 29 27.07 1.71 -15.63
N ARG A 30 26.65 0.75 -16.46
CA ARG A 30 25.91 1.02 -17.69
C ARG A 30 24.60 1.77 -17.39
N LYS A 31 23.80 1.28 -16.45
CA LYS A 31 22.56 1.95 -16.00
C LYS A 31 22.83 3.37 -15.47
N ARG A 32 23.92 3.56 -14.71
CA ARG A 32 24.29 4.89 -14.18
C ARG A 32 24.71 5.86 -15.29
N ARG A 33 25.39 5.38 -16.33
CA ARG A 33 25.76 6.18 -17.50
C ARG A 33 24.53 6.58 -18.31
N GLU A 34 23.67 5.62 -18.64
CA GLU A 34 22.39 5.86 -19.34
C GLU A 34 21.52 6.88 -18.59
N GLU A 35 21.38 6.74 -17.26
CA GLU A 35 20.65 7.73 -16.46
C GLU A 35 21.35 9.09 -16.38
N GLY A 36 22.68 9.13 -16.44
CA GLY A 36 23.46 10.37 -16.47
C GLY A 36 23.25 11.13 -17.77
N GLU A 37 23.26 10.42 -18.90
CA GLU A 37 22.96 10.97 -20.23
C GLU A 37 21.52 11.47 -20.29
N ALA A 38 20.55 10.71 -19.78
CA ALA A 38 19.16 11.13 -19.71
C ALA A 38 18.95 12.38 -18.82
N ARG A 39 19.69 12.49 -17.70
CA ARG A 39 19.71 13.70 -16.87
C ARG A 39 20.27 14.90 -17.61
N ALA A 40 21.39 14.70 -18.32
CA ALA A 40 22.03 15.75 -19.10
C ALA A 40 21.11 16.23 -20.23
N ALA A 41 20.47 15.31 -20.95
CA ALA A 41 19.50 15.61 -22.00
C ALA A 41 18.26 16.36 -21.45
N ALA A 42 17.72 15.93 -20.31
CA ALA A 42 16.61 16.63 -19.64
C ALA A 42 17.00 18.06 -19.21
N THR A 43 18.21 18.21 -18.65
CA THR A 43 18.74 19.50 -18.23
C THR A 43 18.97 20.43 -19.43
N ALA A 44 19.53 19.91 -20.53
CA ALA A 44 19.69 20.66 -21.79
C ALA A 44 18.34 21.09 -22.38
N ALA A 45 17.30 20.27 -22.23
CA ALA A 45 15.92 20.60 -22.60
C ALA A 45 15.20 21.50 -21.58
N GLY A 46 15.88 21.94 -20.50
CA GLY A 46 15.30 22.78 -19.44
C GLY A 46 14.26 22.07 -18.56
N LYS A 47 14.15 20.75 -18.64
CA LYS A 47 13.17 19.94 -17.91
C LYS A 47 13.82 19.28 -16.70
N LYS A 48 13.10 19.21 -15.57
CA LYS A 48 13.56 18.44 -14.40
C LYS A 48 13.56 16.94 -14.74
N TYR A 49 14.68 16.28 -14.53
CA TYR A 49 14.80 14.82 -14.70
C TYR A 49 14.07 14.07 -13.57
N PHE A 50 13.24 13.09 -13.94
CA PHE A 50 12.62 12.16 -13.01
C PHE A 50 13.10 10.74 -13.33
N ARG A 51 13.61 10.03 -12.32
CA ARG A 51 14.11 8.65 -12.48
C ARG A 51 12.92 7.67 -12.56
N ARG A 52 12.53 7.33 -13.78
CA ARG A 52 11.97 6.06 -14.27
C ARG A 52 10.96 6.34 -15.38
N ALA A 53 11.07 5.52 -16.43
CA ALA A 53 10.16 5.28 -17.55
C ALA A 53 9.35 6.50 -17.95
N GLU A 54 9.77 7.14 -19.05
CA GLU A 54 8.83 7.81 -19.93
C GLU A 54 7.54 7.00 -19.92
N THR A 55 6.53 7.57 -19.27
CA THR A 55 5.13 7.13 -19.22
C THR A 55 4.93 5.80 -19.96
N PRO A 56 4.87 4.64 -19.27
CA PRO A 56 4.49 3.39 -19.93
C PRO A 56 3.25 3.66 -20.77
N PRO A 57 3.05 3.00 -21.93
CA PRO A 57 1.82 3.18 -22.70
C PRO A 57 0.55 2.93 -21.85
N ASP A 58 0.69 2.23 -20.71
CA ASP A 58 -0.34 1.97 -19.71
C ASP A 58 -0.50 3.05 -18.63
N ALA A 59 0.19 4.18 -18.74
CA ALA A 59 0.11 5.23 -17.74
C ALA A 59 -1.27 5.88 -17.75
N LYS A 60 -1.82 6.03 -16.54
CA LYS A 60 -3.19 6.51 -16.36
C LYS A 60 -3.19 8.02 -16.16
N ASP A 61 -4.27 8.65 -16.60
CA ASP A 61 -4.55 10.03 -16.22
C ASP A 61 -4.78 10.11 -14.71
N THR A 62 -4.30 11.20 -14.12
CA THR A 62 -4.44 11.42 -12.69
C THR A 62 -5.91 11.58 -12.35
N SER A 63 -6.38 10.71 -11.46
CA SER A 63 -7.76 10.66 -11.02
C SER A 63 -7.94 11.26 -9.62
N HIS A 64 -9.18 11.52 -9.24
CA HIS A 64 -9.49 11.93 -7.88
C HIS A 64 -9.15 10.82 -6.88
N ARG A 65 -8.61 11.20 -5.71
CA ARG A 65 -8.34 10.24 -4.64
C ARG A 65 -9.63 9.59 -4.17
N THR A 66 -9.65 8.25 -4.13
CA THR A 66 -10.81 7.45 -3.72
C THR A 66 -10.88 7.29 -2.20
N SER A 67 -9.73 7.29 -1.51
CA SER A 67 -9.64 7.19 -0.06
C SER A 67 -9.13 8.48 0.57
N ARG A 68 -9.61 8.76 1.79
CA ARG A 68 -9.01 9.78 2.65
C ARG A 68 -7.78 9.18 3.34
N VAL A 69 -6.73 9.98 3.47
CA VAL A 69 -5.56 9.62 4.27
C VAL A 69 -5.97 9.66 5.73
N ASP A 70 -6.07 8.50 6.37
CA ASP A 70 -6.42 8.41 7.78
C ASP A 70 -5.18 8.70 8.65
N VAL A 71 -5.11 9.94 9.12
CA VAL A 71 -4.10 10.40 10.08
C VAL A 71 -4.57 10.16 11.52
N SER A 72 -5.90 10.05 11.73
CA SER A 72 -6.53 10.05 13.04
C SER A 72 -6.24 8.79 13.84
N SER A 73 -6.19 7.63 13.19
CA SER A 73 -5.90 6.34 13.84
C SER A 73 -4.52 6.24 14.47
N ARG A 74 -3.58 7.13 14.09
CA ARG A 74 -2.21 7.16 14.62
C ARG A 74 -1.98 8.24 15.68
N VAL A 75 -3.00 9.03 16.00
CA VAL A 75 -2.90 10.05 17.05
C VAL A 75 -2.85 9.34 18.42
N GLY A 76 -1.80 9.60 19.19
CA GLY A 76 -1.62 9.02 20.54
C GLY A 76 -1.01 7.61 20.57
N THR A 77 -0.75 6.98 19.42
CA THR A 77 -0.07 5.68 19.36
C THR A 77 1.45 5.83 19.33
N SER A 78 2.17 5.14 20.21
CA SER A 78 3.63 4.98 20.13
C SER A 78 3.97 3.67 19.42
N GLN A 79 4.99 3.69 18.55
CA GLN A 79 5.49 2.49 17.86
C GLN A 79 6.98 2.33 18.14
N LEU A 80 7.39 1.12 18.49
CA LEU A 80 8.80 0.77 18.64
C LEU A 80 9.42 0.62 17.26
N VAL A 81 10.49 1.36 16.99
CA VAL A 81 11.24 1.28 15.74
C VAL A 81 12.57 0.57 16.00
N GLY A 82 12.82 -0.51 15.26
CA GLY A 82 14.04 -1.29 15.39
C GLY A 82 15.28 -0.42 15.10
N ALA A 83 16.31 -0.55 15.95
CA ALA A 83 17.57 0.14 15.75
C ALA A 83 18.17 -0.26 14.39
N GLY A 84 18.31 0.71 13.47
CA GLY A 84 18.81 0.49 12.11
C GLY A 84 17.74 0.38 11.01
N ALA A 85 16.43 0.40 11.35
CA ALA A 85 15.35 0.35 10.36
C ALA A 85 15.26 1.62 9.48
N THR A 86 15.96 2.70 9.86
CA THR A 86 15.93 3.99 9.18
C THR A 86 17.32 4.57 9.02
N VAL A 87 17.88 4.48 7.81
CA VAL A 87 18.95 5.39 7.40
C VAL A 87 18.31 6.44 6.51
N GLY A 88 17.87 7.55 7.12
CA GLY A 88 17.22 8.66 6.44
C GLY A 88 15.73 8.41 6.14
N ARG A 89 15.26 8.90 4.98
CA ARG A 89 13.84 8.81 4.57
C ARG A 89 13.43 7.44 4.04
N ARG A 90 14.38 6.56 3.73
CA ARG A 90 14.11 5.23 3.15
C ARG A 90 14.09 4.16 4.23
N GLY A 91 13.14 3.22 4.09
CA GLY A 91 12.90 2.16 5.07
C GLY A 91 11.67 2.44 5.93
N LYS A 92 11.21 1.42 6.67
CA LYS A 92 10.00 1.47 7.50
C LYS A 92 10.33 2.03 8.88
N GLY A 93 10.47 3.35 8.92
CA GLY A 93 10.73 4.11 10.13
C GLY A 93 9.53 4.56 10.94
N ALA A 94 9.84 5.37 11.98
CA ALA A 94 8.83 6.11 12.72
C ALA A 94 8.13 7.12 11.80
N GLY A 95 6.83 6.94 11.59
CA GLY A 95 6.01 7.87 10.83
C GLY A 95 5.08 7.19 9.83
N PHE A 96 4.59 7.99 8.88
CA PHE A 96 3.75 7.54 7.78
C PHE A 96 4.61 6.96 6.67
N TYR A 97 4.33 5.73 6.26
CA TYR A 97 5.06 5.04 5.21
C TYR A 97 4.28 5.09 3.88
N CYS A 98 4.99 5.39 2.80
CA CYS A 98 4.47 5.30 1.44
C CYS A 98 5.05 4.05 0.75
N GLU A 99 4.16 3.13 0.36
CA GLU A 99 4.52 1.85 -0.28
C GLU A 99 5.05 2.02 -1.71
N ALA A 100 4.58 3.04 -2.44
CA ALA A 100 4.99 3.26 -3.83
C ALA A 100 6.43 3.79 -3.97
N CYS A 101 6.92 4.52 -2.96
CA CYS A 101 8.20 5.21 -3.00
C CYS A 101 9.23 4.67 -2.00
N ASP A 102 8.86 3.70 -1.15
CA ASP A 102 9.66 3.15 -0.06
C ASP A 102 10.25 4.20 0.89
N GLU A 103 9.42 5.19 1.24
CA GLU A 103 9.81 6.31 2.09
C GLU A 103 8.88 6.52 3.28
N THR A 104 9.47 6.90 4.41
CA THR A 104 8.75 7.35 5.60
C THR A 104 8.81 8.85 5.81
N TYR A 105 7.66 9.41 6.19
CA TYR A 105 7.43 10.81 6.52
C TYR A 105 7.05 10.94 7.99
N ARG A 106 7.71 11.85 8.70
CA ARG A 106 7.44 12.11 10.11
C ARG A 106 6.12 12.87 10.31
N ASP A 107 5.85 13.83 9.43
CA ASP A 107 4.69 14.72 9.52
C ASP A 107 3.64 14.39 8.46
N SER A 108 2.37 14.66 8.77
CA SER A 108 1.25 14.44 7.86
C SER A 108 1.29 15.38 6.65
N SER A 109 1.66 16.65 6.85
CA SER A 109 1.84 17.62 5.77
C SER A 109 2.92 17.17 4.79
N SER A 110 4.06 16.73 5.30
CA SER A 110 5.16 16.19 4.49
C SER A 110 4.73 14.95 3.67
N LEU A 111 3.88 14.09 4.23
CA LEU A 111 3.30 12.96 3.51
C LEU A 111 2.32 13.42 2.41
N LEU A 112 1.51 14.45 2.67
CA LEU A 112 0.58 14.99 1.68
C LEU A 112 1.32 15.64 0.51
N ASP A 113 2.36 16.41 0.79
CA ASP A 113 3.25 17.00 -0.22
C ASP A 113 3.92 15.91 -1.06
N HIS A 114 4.34 14.81 -0.42
CA HIS A 114 4.85 13.65 -1.11
C HIS A 114 3.83 13.07 -2.10
N TYR A 115 2.58 12.85 -1.67
CA TYR A 115 1.54 12.32 -2.54
C TYR A 115 1.17 13.23 -3.71
N ILE A 116 1.39 14.53 -3.59
CA ILE A 116 1.18 15.50 -4.67
C ILE A 116 2.40 15.59 -5.60
N SER A 117 3.59 15.24 -5.09
CA SER A 117 4.84 15.36 -5.84
C SER A 117 4.82 14.51 -7.12
N LYS A 118 5.34 15.07 -8.22
CA LYS A 118 5.45 14.37 -9.51
C LYS A 118 6.22 13.06 -9.40
N ARG A 119 7.19 12.97 -8.48
CA ARG A 119 7.96 11.75 -8.25
C ARG A 119 7.09 10.60 -7.74
N HIS A 120 6.13 10.87 -6.86
CA HIS A 120 5.19 9.87 -6.39
C HIS A 120 4.19 9.46 -7.48
N LEU A 121 3.66 10.44 -8.22
CA LEU A 121 2.77 10.18 -9.37
C LEU A 121 3.47 9.31 -10.44
N SER A 122 4.72 9.61 -10.78
CA SER A 122 5.51 8.78 -11.70
C SER A 122 5.76 7.37 -11.16
N ALA A 123 5.95 7.21 -9.84
CA ALA A 123 6.09 5.89 -9.22
C ALA A 123 4.79 5.06 -9.28
N LEU A 124 3.63 5.71 -9.19
CA LEU A 124 2.31 5.11 -9.39
C LEU A 124 1.97 4.82 -10.86
N GLY A 125 2.70 5.42 -11.81
CA GLY A 125 2.37 5.35 -13.23
C GLY A 125 1.29 6.34 -13.66
N GLU A 126 1.10 7.42 -12.91
CA GLU A 126 0.20 8.52 -13.29
C GLU A 126 0.95 9.63 -14.04
N THR A 127 0.29 10.21 -15.04
CA THR A 127 0.89 11.26 -15.89
C THR A 127 0.90 12.65 -15.25
N GLY A 128 0.12 12.86 -14.18
CA GLY A 128 -0.13 14.19 -13.62
C GLY A 128 -1.01 15.08 -14.50
N LYS A 129 -1.54 14.55 -15.61
CA LYS A 129 -2.52 15.21 -16.47
C LYS A 129 -3.91 14.71 -16.10
N VAL A 130 -4.88 15.61 -16.14
CA VAL A 130 -6.28 15.30 -15.85
C VAL A 130 -7.07 15.34 -17.15
N ALA A 131 -7.92 14.34 -17.36
CA ALA A 131 -8.80 14.29 -18.53
C ALA A 131 -9.82 15.45 -18.50
N VAL A 132 -10.09 16.04 -19.67
CA VAL A 132 -11.11 17.08 -19.82
C VAL A 132 -12.49 16.41 -19.75
N ALA A 133 -13.38 16.97 -18.92
CA ALA A 133 -14.72 16.41 -18.74
C ALA A 133 -15.64 16.76 -19.91
N ASP A 134 -16.37 15.76 -20.40
CA ASP A 134 -17.45 15.94 -21.38
C ASP A 134 -18.81 16.19 -20.68
N VAL A 135 -19.77 16.76 -21.41
CA VAL A 135 -21.13 17.05 -20.92
C VAL A 135 -21.83 15.78 -20.44
N SER A 136 -21.61 14.66 -21.15
CA SER A 136 -22.13 13.33 -20.76
C SER A 136 -21.62 12.91 -19.39
N MET A 137 -20.30 12.98 -19.16
CA MET A 137 -19.64 12.65 -17.90
C MET A 137 -20.15 13.49 -16.73
N VAL A 138 -20.39 14.79 -16.97
CA VAL A 138 -20.95 15.69 -15.94
C VAL A 138 -22.37 15.27 -15.57
N ARG A 139 -23.22 14.96 -16.56
CA ARG A 139 -24.60 14.48 -16.31
C ARG A 139 -24.60 13.19 -15.50
N ASP A 140 -23.75 12.23 -15.85
CA ASP A 140 -23.65 10.95 -15.14
C ASP A 140 -23.14 11.14 -13.71
N ARG A 141 -22.12 11.99 -13.51
CA ARG A 141 -21.60 12.33 -12.19
C ARG A 141 -22.66 13.00 -11.32
N LEU A 142 -23.46 13.92 -11.87
CA LEU A 142 -24.55 14.57 -11.16
C LEU A 142 -25.65 13.57 -10.77
N ARG A 143 -26.05 12.66 -11.66
CA ARG A 143 -27.01 11.60 -11.32
C ARG A 143 -26.50 10.72 -10.19
N TRP A 144 -25.22 10.32 -10.25
CA TRP A 144 -24.58 9.55 -9.18
C TRP A 144 -24.57 10.32 -7.84
N LEU A 145 -24.19 11.60 -7.84
CA LEU A 145 -24.21 12.44 -6.63
C LEU A 145 -25.62 12.61 -6.06
N CYS A 146 -26.64 12.78 -6.91
CA CYS A 146 -28.04 12.83 -6.48
C CYS A 146 -28.47 11.51 -5.83
N ARG A 147 -28.09 10.36 -6.41
CA ARG A 147 -28.35 9.04 -5.82
C ARG A 147 -27.67 8.90 -4.47
N LEU A 148 -26.37 9.19 -4.40
CA LEU A 148 -25.59 9.10 -3.18
C LEU A 148 -26.17 9.98 -2.07
N ARG A 149 -26.57 11.22 -2.40
CA ARG A 149 -27.22 12.13 -1.45
C ARG A 149 -28.58 11.62 -0.97
N ARG A 150 -29.36 10.96 -1.84
CA ARG A 150 -30.64 10.34 -1.46
C ARG A 150 -30.41 9.14 -0.53
N GLU A 151 -29.42 8.32 -0.79
CA GLU A 151 -29.03 7.19 0.08
C GLU A 151 -28.57 7.72 1.45
N GLN A 152 -27.63 8.67 1.50
CA GLN A 152 -27.18 9.28 2.76
C GLN A 152 -28.31 9.94 3.56
N ARG A 153 -29.30 10.53 2.88
CA ARG A 153 -30.48 11.11 3.56
C ARG A 153 -31.37 10.05 4.22
N LYS A 154 -31.44 8.83 3.69
CA LYS A 154 -32.19 7.73 4.32
C LYS A 154 -31.51 7.28 5.61
N ASP A 155 -30.19 7.34 5.67
CA ASP A 155 -29.42 6.96 6.86
C ASP A 155 -29.56 7.97 8.01
N VAL A 156 -29.88 9.24 7.69
CA VAL A 156 -30.20 10.27 8.69
C VAL A 156 -31.67 10.15 9.09
N VAL A 157 -31.96 9.15 9.92
CA VAL A 157 -33.24 9.05 10.60
C VAL A 157 -33.26 10.08 11.74
N VAL A 158 -34.11 11.10 11.59
CA VAL A 158 -34.21 12.23 12.53
C VAL A 158 -34.89 11.82 13.86
N ASN A 159 -35.66 10.73 13.86
CA ASN A 159 -36.35 10.23 15.05
C ASN A 159 -35.53 9.15 15.77
N LEU A 160 -35.38 9.30 17.09
CA LEU A 160 -34.56 8.43 17.95
C LEU A 160 -35.06 6.97 17.94
N ASP A 161 -36.38 6.76 18.00
CA ASP A 161 -36.99 5.42 18.07
C ASP A 161 -36.73 4.61 16.79
N ALA A 162 -36.91 5.22 15.64
CA ALA A 162 -36.63 4.58 14.35
C ALA A 162 -35.13 4.26 14.19
N ARG A 163 -34.23 5.03 14.83
CA ARG A 163 -32.79 4.71 14.86
C ARG A 163 -32.48 3.50 15.76
N LEU A 164 -33.17 3.37 16.90
CA LEU A 164 -33.04 2.22 17.80
C LEU A 164 -33.54 0.92 17.14
N GLU A 165 -34.67 0.99 16.43
CA GLU A 165 -35.21 -0.15 15.67
C GLU A 165 -34.26 -0.58 14.55
N MET A 166 -33.70 0.36 13.79
CA MET A 166 -32.69 0.04 12.78
C MET A 166 -31.42 -0.58 13.39
N SER A 167 -30.99 -0.11 14.57
CA SER A 167 -29.84 -0.71 15.28
C SER A 167 -30.13 -2.15 15.69
N ARG A 168 -31.31 -2.42 16.28
CA ARG A 168 -31.73 -3.78 16.66
C ARG A 168 -31.82 -4.71 15.45
N ALA A 169 -32.38 -4.25 14.34
CA ALA A 169 -32.48 -5.01 13.10
C ALA A 169 -31.10 -5.31 12.49
N ASN A 170 -30.16 -4.36 12.56
CA ASN A 170 -28.78 -4.58 12.09
C ASN A 170 -28.03 -5.57 12.98
N GLU A 171 -28.18 -5.51 14.31
CA GLU A 171 -27.61 -6.48 15.24
C GLU A 171 -28.18 -7.90 15.06
N GLU A 172 -29.46 -8.02 14.71
CA GLU A 172 -30.08 -9.30 14.38
C GLU A 172 -29.53 -9.88 13.08
N LYS A 173 -29.42 -9.07 12.01
CA LYS A 173 -28.78 -9.47 10.75
C LYS A 173 -27.34 -9.88 10.95
N GLU A 174 -26.57 -9.15 11.75
CA GLU A 174 -25.18 -9.52 12.04
C GLU A 174 -25.09 -10.84 12.81
N ARG A 175 -26.02 -11.09 13.75
CA ARG A 175 -26.13 -12.38 14.45
C ARG A 175 -26.47 -13.51 13.49
N GLU A 176 -27.38 -13.28 12.55
CA GLU A 176 -27.74 -14.25 11.51
C GLU A 176 -26.57 -14.53 10.57
N GLU A 177 -25.85 -13.50 10.10
CA GLU A 177 -24.65 -13.68 9.29
C GLU A 177 -23.56 -14.44 10.05
N LYS A 178 -23.37 -14.16 11.34
CA LYS A 178 -22.46 -14.93 12.20
C LYS A 178 -22.91 -16.39 12.31
N ARG A 179 -24.22 -16.65 12.45
CA ARG A 179 -24.78 -18.02 12.46
C ARG A 179 -24.57 -18.72 11.12
N GLN A 180 -24.81 -18.04 9.99
CA GLN A 180 -24.60 -18.58 8.65
C GLN A 180 -23.12 -18.87 8.38
N LYS A 181 -22.21 -17.95 8.75
CA LYS A 181 -20.75 -18.16 8.66
C LYS A 181 -20.30 -19.35 9.53
N ARG A 182 -20.87 -19.53 10.73
CA ARG A 182 -20.62 -20.71 11.58
C ARG A 182 -21.13 -22.00 10.93
N ASN A 183 -22.34 -21.99 10.36
CA ASN A 183 -22.91 -23.16 9.67
C ASN A 183 -22.15 -23.51 8.39
N ALA A 184 -21.73 -22.52 7.60
CA ALA A 184 -20.92 -22.72 6.41
C ALA A 184 -19.53 -23.31 6.74
N LYS A 185 -18.91 -22.88 7.86
CA LYS A 185 -17.67 -23.48 8.37
C LYS A 185 -17.87 -24.93 8.82
N ARG A 186 -19.00 -25.25 9.47
CA ARG A 186 -19.35 -26.63 9.88
C ARG A 186 -19.63 -27.56 8.70
N ARG A 187 -20.13 -27.04 7.57
CA ARG A 187 -20.41 -27.82 6.35
C ARG A 187 -19.19 -28.09 5.47
N LYS A 188 -18.11 -27.32 5.63
CA LYS A 188 -16.88 -27.43 4.81
C LYS A 188 -15.87 -28.45 5.35
N THR A 189 -16.06 -28.99 6.56
CA THR A 189 -15.22 -30.07 7.10
C THR A 189 -15.90 -31.44 6.91
N PRO A 190 -15.18 -32.45 6.37
CA PRO A 190 -15.71 -33.82 6.28
C PRO A 190 -15.83 -34.39 7.70
N GLY A 191 -17.05 -34.78 8.11
CA GLY A 191 -17.32 -35.35 9.44
C GLY A 191 -17.96 -34.41 10.48
N GLY A 192 -18.29 -33.16 10.13
CA GLY A 192 -19.10 -32.27 11.01
C GLY A 192 -18.39 -31.75 12.27
N VAL A 193 -17.12 -32.09 12.45
CA VAL A 193 -16.26 -31.51 13.49
C VAL A 193 -15.75 -30.17 12.97
N GLY A 194 -16.21 -29.07 13.56
CA GLY A 194 -15.75 -27.74 13.21
C GLY A 194 -14.25 -27.58 13.44
N ILE A 195 -13.58 -26.73 12.66
CA ILE A 195 -12.15 -26.42 12.82
C ILE A 195 -11.90 -26.04 14.28
N PRO A 196 -11.06 -26.77 15.04
CA PRO A 196 -10.74 -26.40 16.41
C PRO A 196 -9.98 -25.08 16.38
N THR A 197 -10.63 -24.00 16.84
CA THR A 197 -9.94 -22.76 17.13
C THR A 197 -9.11 -22.97 18.38
N VAL A 198 -7.85 -23.35 18.22
CA VAL A 198 -6.87 -23.32 19.30
C VAL A 198 -6.66 -21.86 19.67
N LYS A 199 -7.33 -21.41 20.73
CA LYS A 199 -6.97 -20.16 21.40
C LYS A 199 -5.75 -20.49 22.24
N ILE A 200 -4.58 -20.03 21.81
CA ILE A 200 -3.41 -19.99 22.67
C ILE A 200 -3.61 -18.76 23.54
N GLU A 201 -4.13 -18.98 24.74
CA GLU A 201 -4.07 -17.97 25.81
C GLU A 201 -2.60 -17.88 26.20
N ASN A 202 -1.92 -16.84 25.73
CA ASN A 202 -0.60 -16.48 26.22
C ASN A 202 -0.80 -15.90 27.63
N ASP A 203 -0.87 -16.78 28.63
CA ASP A 203 -0.50 -16.44 29.99
C ASP A 203 1.00 -16.14 29.98
N GLY A 204 1.33 -14.84 30.01
CA GLY A 204 2.69 -14.37 29.81
C GLY A 204 3.66 -14.86 30.87
N ILE A 205 4.91 -15.07 30.47
CA ILE A 205 6.14 -14.96 31.27
C ILE A 205 7.27 -14.54 30.30
N ILE A 206 7.79 -13.33 30.56
CA ILE A 206 9.01 -12.62 30.11
C ILE A 206 9.18 -12.34 28.61
#